data_AF-A0A8S8YU71-F1
#
_entry.id   AF-A0A8S8YU71-F1
#
_cell.length_a   1.000
_cell.length_b   1.000
_cell.length_c   1.000
_cell.angle_alpha   90.00
_cell.angle_beta   90.00
_cell.angle_gamma   90.00
#
_symmetry.space_group_name_H-M   'P 1'
#
loop_
_entity.id
_entity.type
_entity.pdbx_description
1 polymer ?
#
loop_
_entity_poly.entity_id
_entity_poly.type
_entity_poly.pdbx_seq_one_letter_code
_entity_poly.pdbx_strand_id
1 'polypeptide(L)'
;MHDRPANSCLASRIPWGQRVTAERLVRIELGETLVKQLTNLKQVRVRDIQGCAKIEVDKEKVSIFDEKIINQLNEKLKIIGFTSVEIDKDGYKPGKINVISN
;
A
#
# COMPACT_ATOMS: atom_id res chain seq x y z
N MET A 1 -6.46 -9.36 28.85
CA MET A 1 -5.31 -8.80 28.12
C MET A 1 -5.03 -9.67 26.89
N HIS A 2 -5.49 -9.26 25.71
CA HIS A 2 -5.04 -9.82 24.43
C HIS A 2 -4.91 -8.63 23.49
N ASP A 3 -3.72 -8.02 23.52
CA ASP A 3 -3.33 -6.94 22.64
C ASP A 3 -2.76 -7.58 21.36
N ARG A 4 -3.58 -7.67 20.30
CA ARG A 4 -3.08 -7.83 18.92
C ARG A 4 -3.83 -6.88 17.99
N PRO A 5 -3.65 -5.55 18.07
CA PRO A 5 -4.47 -4.60 17.34
C PRO A 5 -3.79 -4.10 16.06
N ALA A 6 -3.26 -4.98 15.21
CA ALA A 6 -2.70 -4.55 13.91
C ALA A 6 -2.85 -5.58 12.76
N ASN A 7 -2.70 -6.87 13.05
CA ASN A 7 -2.68 -7.91 12.00
C ASN A 7 -4.03 -8.09 11.27
N SER A 8 -5.16 -7.81 11.92
CA SER A 8 -6.48 -8.04 11.34
C SER A 8 -6.82 -7.05 10.20
N CYS A 9 -6.27 -5.83 10.24
CA CYS A 9 -6.49 -4.82 9.19
C CYS A 9 -5.58 -4.97 7.97
N LEU A 10 -4.38 -5.53 8.16
CA LEU A 10 -3.45 -5.80 7.05
C LEU A 10 -3.87 -7.03 6.24
N ALA A 11 -4.48 -8.03 6.88
CA ALA A 11 -5.00 -9.22 6.21
C ALA A 11 -6.03 -8.89 5.11
N SER A 12 -6.85 -7.86 5.29
CA SER A 12 -7.80 -7.39 4.27
C SER A 12 -7.14 -6.78 3.02
N ARG A 13 -5.83 -6.50 3.05
CA ARG A 13 -5.08 -5.94 1.92
C ARG A 13 -4.46 -7.02 1.03
N ILE A 14 -4.70 -8.30 1.36
CA ILE A 14 -4.22 -9.45 0.58
C ILE A 14 -5.44 -10.10 -0.10
N PRO A 15 -5.40 -10.32 -1.42
CA PRO A 15 -6.48 -11.01 -2.13
C PRO A 15 -6.73 -12.42 -1.57
N TRP A 16 -8.01 -12.81 -1.48
CA TRP A 16 -8.38 -14.18 -1.14
C TRP A 16 -7.73 -15.18 -2.11
N GLY A 17 -7.06 -16.20 -1.56
CA GLY A 17 -6.35 -17.23 -2.33
C GLY A 17 -4.83 -17.09 -2.37
N GLN A 18 -4.24 -16.03 -1.79
CA GLN A 18 -2.79 -15.92 -1.65
C GLN A 18 -2.32 -16.14 -0.21
N ARG A 19 -1.19 -16.83 -0.04
CA ARG A 19 -0.57 -17.03 1.29
C ARG A 19 -0.21 -15.66 1.89
N VAL A 20 -0.91 -15.32 2.97
CA VAL A 20 -0.55 -14.23 3.88
C VAL A 20 0.65 -14.71 4.70
N THR A 21 1.86 -14.42 4.24
CA THR A 21 3.07 -14.66 5.03
C THR A 21 3.37 -13.42 5.87
N ALA A 22 3.96 -13.63 7.06
CA ALA A 22 4.40 -12.52 7.91
C ALA A 22 5.34 -11.58 7.15
N GLU A 23 6.20 -12.12 6.30
CA GLU A 23 7.11 -11.38 5.43
C GLU A 23 6.37 -10.44 4.46
N ARG A 24 5.24 -10.90 3.88
CA ARG A 24 4.38 -10.07 3.03
C ARG A 24 3.69 -8.95 3.80
N LEU A 25 3.23 -9.23 5.02
CA LEU A 25 2.63 -8.21 5.90
C LEU A 25 3.67 -7.15 6.27
N VAL A 26 4.87 -7.59 6.65
CA VAL A 26 5.99 -6.70 7.03
C VAL A 26 6.42 -5.84 5.85
N ARG A 27 6.60 -6.38 4.63
CA ARG A 27 6.97 -5.55 3.47
C ARG A 27 5.88 -4.53 3.12
N ILE A 28 4.60 -4.87 3.26
CA ILE A 28 3.49 -3.94 3.03
C ILE A 28 3.54 -2.80 4.05
N GLU A 29 3.72 -3.13 5.33
CA GLU A 29 3.82 -2.15 6.42
C GLU A 29 5.03 -1.21 6.24
N LEU A 30 6.18 -1.78 5.90
CA LEU A 30 7.39 -1.01 5.57
C LEU A 30 7.16 -0.13 4.35
N GLY A 31 6.50 -0.66 3.31
CA GLY A 31 6.15 0.09 2.11
C GLY A 31 5.26 1.29 2.41
N GLU A 32 4.19 1.10 3.20
CA GLU A 32 3.33 2.20 3.64
C GLU A 32 4.12 3.25 4.42
N THR A 33 5.01 2.81 5.31
CA THR A 33 5.83 3.71 6.14
C THR A 33 6.79 4.56 5.28
N LEU A 34 7.48 3.93 4.33
CA LEU A 34 8.41 4.62 3.42
C LEU A 34 7.70 5.65 2.55
N VAL A 35 6.53 5.29 2.01
CA VAL A 35 5.74 6.23 1.20
C VAL A 35 5.26 7.39 2.05
N LYS A 36 4.73 7.13 3.26
CA LYS A 36 4.29 8.19 4.19
C LYS A 36 5.44 9.12 4.56
N GLN A 37 6.64 8.60 4.82
CA GLN A 37 7.81 9.42 5.14
C GLN A 37 8.28 10.28 3.97
N LEU A 38 8.26 9.75 2.75
CA LEU A 38 8.70 10.50 1.56
C LEU A 38 7.71 11.55 1.09
N THR A 39 6.42 11.25 1.17
CA THR A 39 5.34 12.11 0.63
C THR A 39 4.66 12.95 1.70
N ASN A 40 4.97 12.68 2.97
CA ASN A 40 4.35 13.30 4.14
C ASN A 40 2.81 13.15 4.16
N LEU A 41 2.30 12.11 3.49
CA LEU A 41 0.88 11.79 3.39
C LEU A 41 0.39 11.04 4.61
N LYS A 42 -0.82 11.37 5.07
CA LYS A 42 -1.47 10.68 6.18
C LYS A 42 -2.18 9.41 5.74
N GLN A 43 -2.82 9.44 4.57
CA GLN A 43 -3.56 8.31 4.01
C GLN A 43 -2.82 7.74 2.79
N VAL A 44 -2.17 6.60 3.02
CA VAL A 44 -1.48 5.82 1.98
C VAL A 44 -1.82 4.37 2.23
N ARG A 45 -2.17 3.65 1.17
CA ARG A 45 -2.30 2.19 1.19
C ARG A 45 -1.33 1.60 0.18
N VAL A 46 -0.54 0.63 0.63
CA VAL A 46 0.31 -0.15 -0.27
C VAL A 46 -0.31 -1.52 -0.39
N ARG A 47 -0.58 -1.94 -1.62
CA ARG A 47 -1.01 -3.29 -1.95
C ARG A 47 0.13 -4.03 -2.61
N ASP A 48 0.24 -5.29 -2.25
CA ASP A 48 1.20 -6.19 -2.85
C ASP A 48 0.52 -7.07 -3.90
N ILE A 49 0.84 -6.83 -5.17
CA ILE A 49 0.30 -7.57 -6.31
C ILE A 49 1.44 -8.37 -6.92
N GLN A 50 1.60 -9.62 -6.47
CA GLN A 50 2.61 -10.55 -6.99
C GLN A 50 4.05 -9.98 -6.96
N GLY A 51 4.38 -9.19 -5.94
CA GLY A 51 5.69 -8.53 -5.83
C GLY A 51 5.75 -7.12 -6.42
N CYS A 52 4.68 -6.61 -7.02
CA CYS A 52 4.53 -5.20 -7.37
C CYS A 52 3.89 -4.42 -6.21
N ALA A 53 4.49 -3.30 -5.81
CA ALA A 53 3.92 -2.39 -4.83
C ALA A 53 2.98 -1.40 -5.52
N LYS A 54 1.67 -1.60 -5.35
CA LYS A 54 0.65 -0.67 -5.83
C LYS A 54 0.28 0.32 -4.72
N ILE A 55 0.57 1.59 -4.96
CA ILE A 55 0.36 2.68 -4.00
C ILE A 55 -0.96 3.38 -4.33
N GLU A 56 -1.89 3.37 -3.38
CA GLU A 56 -3.15 4.11 -3.45
C GLU A 56 -3.10 5.29 -2.48
N VAL A 57 -3.38 6.49 -3.00
CA VAL A 57 -3.43 7.77 -2.25
C VAL A 57 -4.63 8.58 -2.71
N ASP A 58 -5.09 9.55 -1.91
CA ASP A 58 -6.14 10.47 -2.35
C ASP A 58 -5.81 11.11 -3.70
N LYS A 59 -6.83 11.28 -4.56
CA LYS A 59 -6.66 11.79 -5.92
C LYS A 59 -5.93 13.14 -5.98
N GLU A 60 -6.19 14.01 -5.00
CA GLU A 60 -5.54 15.32 -4.87
C GLU A 60 -4.05 15.23 -4.53
N LYS A 61 -3.61 14.07 -4.03
CA LYS A 61 -2.23 13.80 -3.60
C LYS A 61 -1.44 13.01 -4.65
N VAL A 62 -2.09 12.46 -5.68
CA VAL A 62 -1.43 11.77 -6.80
C VAL A 62 -0.41 12.68 -7.48
N SER A 63 -0.68 13.98 -7.59
CA SER A 63 0.22 14.96 -8.20
C SER A 63 1.54 15.17 -7.45
N ILE A 64 1.71 14.66 -6.21
CA ILE A 64 2.98 14.72 -5.45
C ILE A 64 3.97 13.66 -5.95
N PHE A 65 3.48 12.62 -6.65
CA PHE A 65 4.30 11.53 -7.15
C PHE A 65 4.92 11.91 -8.50
N ASP A 66 5.86 12.84 -8.47
CA ASP A 66 6.71 13.16 -9.62
C ASP A 66 7.76 12.08 -9.86
N GLU A 67 8.36 12.03 -11.06
CA GLU A 67 9.36 11.04 -11.45
C GLU A 67 10.48 10.86 -10.42
N LYS A 68 10.91 11.94 -9.75
CA LYS A 68 11.91 11.91 -8.68
C LYS A 68 11.44 11.10 -7.45
N ILE A 69 10.21 11.31 -7.00
CA ILE A 69 9.62 10.57 -5.87
C ILE A 69 9.39 9.12 -6.27
N ILE A 70 8.91 8.89 -7.49
CA ILE A 70 8.69 7.54 -8.04
C ILE A 70 10.01 6.76 -8.04
N ASN A 71 11.11 7.35 -8.54
CA ASN A 71 12.40 6.68 -8.54
C ASN A 71 12.89 6.35 -7.12
N GLN A 72 12.80 7.29 -6.18
CA GLN A 72 13.19 7.03 -4.79
C GLN A 72 12.35 5.93 -4.13
N LEU A 73 11.05 5.90 -4.43
CA LEU A 73 10.17 4.83 -3.97
C LEU A 73 10.55 3.51 -4.60
N ASN A 74 10.86 3.48 -5.90
CA ASN A 74 11.28 2.26 -6.59
C ASN A 74 12.55 1.69 -5.96
N GLU A 75 13.56 2.52 -5.70
CA GLU A 75 14.79 2.07 -5.03
C GLU A 75 14.53 1.54 -3.62
N LYS A 76 13.77 2.27 -2.79
CA LYS A 76 13.49 1.87 -1.41
C LYS A 76 12.59 0.62 -1.32
N LEU A 77 11.56 0.54 -2.16
CA LEU A 77 10.63 -0.58 -2.18
C LEU A 77 11.30 -1.84 -2.74
N LYS A 78 12.26 -1.67 -3.65
CA LYS A 78 13.07 -2.78 -4.16
C LYS A 78 13.94 -3.44 -3.09
N ILE A 79 14.49 -2.64 -2.16
CA ILE A 79 15.30 -3.16 -1.03
C ILE A 79 14.47 -4.06 -0.11
N ILE A 80 13.18 -3.75 0.08
CA ILE A 80 12.28 -4.54 0.95
C ILE A 80 11.57 -5.69 0.20
N GLY A 81 11.97 -5.98 -1.04
CA GLY A 81 11.51 -7.15 -1.79
C GLY A 81 10.34 -6.91 -2.75
N PHE A 82 10.09 -5.67 -3.19
CA PHE A 82 9.22 -5.40 -4.33
C PHE A 82 10.01 -5.37 -5.65
N THR A 83 9.41 -5.81 -6.74
CA THR A 83 10.04 -5.83 -8.07
C THR A 83 9.82 -4.51 -8.82
N SER A 84 8.69 -3.85 -8.57
CA SER A 84 8.29 -2.61 -9.23
C SER A 84 7.28 -1.85 -8.38
N VAL A 85 7.09 -0.57 -8.70
CA VAL A 85 6.18 0.34 -8.02
C VAL A 85 5.21 0.93 -9.01
N GLU A 86 3.93 0.87 -8.70
CA GLU A 86 2.85 1.47 -9.48
C GLU A 86 2.05 2.42 -8.58
N ILE A 87 1.79 3.63 -9.07
CA ILE A 87 0.90 4.58 -8.38
C ILE A 87 -0.45 4.54 -9.07
N ASP A 88 -1.50 4.35 -8.28
CA ASP A 88 -2.87 4.40 -8.78
C ASP A 88 -3.27 5.85 -9.09
N LYS A 89 -3.26 6.17 -10.40
CA LYS A 89 -3.59 7.51 -10.91
C LYS A 89 -5.08 7.86 -10.80
N ASP A 90 -5.95 6.85 -10.63
CA ASP A 90 -7.37 7.09 -10.40
C ASP A 90 -7.63 7.61 -8.97
N GLY A 91 -6.63 7.42 -8.09
CA GLY A 91 -6.63 7.80 -6.69
C GLY A 91 -7.49 6.87 -5.83
N TYR A 92 -7.31 6.95 -4.51
CA TYR A 92 -8.22 6.36 -3.55
C TYR A 92 -9.56 7.08 -3.68
N LYS A 93 -10.56 6.37 -4.18
CA LYS A 93 -11.96 6.80 -4.12
C LYS A 93 -12.53 6.41 -2.76
N PRO A 94 -12.76 7.33 -1.81
CA PRO A 94 -13.61 7.06 -0.65
C PRO A 94 -15.05 6.94 -1.16
N GLY A 95 -15.42 5.78 -1.70
CA GLY A 95 -16.67 5.66 -2.44
C GLY A 95 -16.91 4.28 -3.01
N LYS A 96 -17.00 3.29 -2.12
CA LYS A 96 -18.23 2.52 -1.94
C LYS A 96 -18.04 1.67 -0.69
N ILE A 97 -18.79 2.03 0.34
CA ILE A 97 -19.37 1.09 1.28
C ILE A 97 -19.66 -0.18 0.47
N ASN A 98 -19.12 -1.31 0.89
CA ASN A 98 -19.52 -2.60 0.35
C ASN A 98 -20.98 -2.80 0.80
N VAL A 99 -21.91 -2.12 0.13
CA VAL A 99 -23.32 -2.50 0.13
C VAL A 99 -23.31 -3.78 -0.67
N ILE A 100 -23.08 -4.86 0.04
CA ILE A 100 -23.68 -6.15 -0.26
C ILE A 100 -25.18 -5.91 -0.41
N SER A 101 -25.62 -5.54 -1.61
CA SER A 101 -26.99 -5.72 -2.02
C SER A 101 -27.12 -7.19 -2.42
N ASN A 102 -27.69 -7.95 -1.49
CA ASN A 102 -28.37 -9.25 -1.61
C ASN A 102 -27.62 -10.41 -2.30
#